data_AF-M1BQY4-F1
#
_entry.id   AF-M1BQY4-F1
#
_cell.length_a   1.000
_cell.length_b   1.000
_cell.length_c   1.000
_cell.angle_alpha   90.00
_cell.angle_beta   90.00
_cell.angle_gamma   90.00
#
_symmetry.space_group_name_H-M   'P 1'
#
loop_
_entity.id
_entity.type
_entity.pdbx_description
1 polymer ?
#
loop_
_entity_poly.entity_id
_entity_poly.type
_entity_poly.pdbx_seq_one_letter_code
_entity_poly.pdbx_strand_id
1 'polypeptide(L)'
;MEAEEARAATFSRRKKTLFEKSGELSTLTGADVAVLLISPSGKPYSYGSTSIEEVIEKYRELKSVDRQRDHADVGKSGDHADVGKSGDQC
;
A
#
# COMPACT_ATOMS: atom_id res chain seq x y z
N MET A 1 -27.96 -24.95 -14.53
CA MET A 1 -27.75 -23.96 -15.60
C MET A 1 -28.29 -22.59 -15.17
N GLU A 2 -29.59 -22.44 -14.88
CA GLU A 2 -30.22 -21.18 -14.40
C GLU A 2 -29.45 -20.44 -13.27
N ALA A 3 -28.98 -21.16 -12.25
CA ALA A 3 -28.26 -20.56 -11.13
C ALA A 3 -26.90 -19.95 -11.52
N GLU A 4 -26.26 -20.49 -12.55
CA GLU A 4 -24.96 -20.01 -13.04
C GLU A 4 -25.12 -18.73 -13.85
N GLU A 5 -26.13 -18.66 -14.71
CA GLU A 5 -26.48 -17.46 -15.46
C GLU A 5 -26.91 -16.31 -14.52
N ALA A 6 -27.75 -16.61 -13.53
CA ALA A 6 -28.14 -15.64 -12.51
C ALA A 6 -26.92 -15.11 -11.72
N ARG A 7 -25.96 -15.99 -11.40
CA ARG A 7 -24.70 -15.62 -10.74
C ARG A 7 -23.83 -14.75 -11.65
N ALA A 8 -23.68 -15.10 -12.92
CA ALA A 8 -22.90 -14.33 -13.89
C ALA A 8 -23.48 -12.93 -14.15
N ALA A 9 -24.80 -12.83 -14.29
CA ALA A 9 -25.52 -11.56 -14.43
C ALA A 9 -25.34 -10.69 -13.18
N THR A 10 -25.43 -11.30 -11.99
CA THR A 10 -25.22 -10.60 -10.72
C THR A 10 -23.78 -10.12 -10.56
N PHE A 11 -22.79 -10.96 -10.87
CA PHE A 11 -21.38 -10.57 -10.87
C PHE A 11 -21.14 -9.38 -11.78
N SER A 12 -21.69 -9.40 -13.00
CA SER A 12 -21.52 -8.33 -13.97
C SER A 12 -22.08 -6.99 -13.47
N ARG A 13 -23.29 -7.01 -12.89
CA ARG A 13 -23.90 -5.82 -12.28
C ARG A 13 -23.10 -5.30 -11.09
N ARG A 14 -22.76 -6.18 -10.14
CA ARG A 14 -22.03 -5.82 -8.91
C ARG A 14 -20.63 -5.29 -9.21
N LYS A 15 -19.91 -5.92 -10.16
CA LYS A 15 -18.61 -5.45 -10.64
C LYS A 15 -18.68 -4.04 -11.21
N LYS A 16 -19.66 -3.79 -12.09
CA LYS A 16 -19.86 -2.46 -12.70
C LYS A 16 -20.08 -1.40 -11.62
N THR A 17 -21.04 -1.63 -10.72
CA THR A 17 -21.34 -0.67 -9.64
C THR A 17 -20.16 -0.49 -8.68
N LEU A 18 -19.39 -1.54 -8.40
CA LEU A 18 -18.18 -1.44 -7.59
C LEU A 18 -17.14 -0.52 -8.24
N PHE A 19 -16.88 -0.68 -9.53
CA PHE A 19 -15.93 0.17 -10.26
C PHE A 19 -16.38 1.62 -10.33
N GLU A 20 -17.68 1.87 -10.57
CA GLU A 20 -18.25 3.22 -10.54
C GLU A 20 -18.06 3.87 -9.17
N LYS A 21 -18.35 3.15 -8.09
CA LYS A 21 -18.19 3.66 -6.72
C LYS A 21 -16.74 3.87 -6.32
N SER A 22 -15.82 3.03 -6.78
CA SER A 22 -14.38 3.25 -6.58
C SER A 22 -13.88 4.51 -7.28
N GLY A 23 -14.39 4.81 -8.48
CA GLY A 23 -14.09 6.06 -9.19
C GLY A 23 -14.68 7.30 -8.53
N GLU A 24 -15.93 7.22 -8.07
CA GLU A 24 -16.55 8.29 -7.27
C GLU A 24 -15.73 8.58 -6.00
N LEU A 25 -15.34 7.53 -5.26
CA LEU A 25 -14.54 7.67 -4.05
C LEU A 25 -13.20 8.35 -4.31
N SER A 26 -12.46 7.88 -5.33
CA SER A 26 -11.18 8.47 -5.72
C SER A 26 -11.34 9.94 -6.10
N THR A 27 -12.39 10.28 -6.87
CA THR A 27 -12.67 11.66 -7.28
C THR A 27 -13.02 12.58 -6.10
N LEU A 28 -13.84 12.10 -5.15
CA LEU A 28 -14.28 12.89 -3.99
C LEU A 28 -13.18 13.14 -2.96
N THR A 29 -12.25 12.19 -2.82
CA THR A 29 -11.26 12.20 -1.73
C THR A 29 -9.84 12.47 -2.20
N GLY A 30 -9.57 12.36 -3.49
CA GLY A 30 -8.21 12.35 -4.03
C GLY A 30 -7.40 11.09 -3.66
N ALA A 31 -8.04 10.05 -3.12
CA ALA A 31 -7.37 8.80 -2.79
C ALA A 31 -7.02 8.00 -4.06
N ASP A 32 -5.85 7.36 -4.04
CA ASP A 32 -5.52 6.32 -5.00
C ASP A 32 -6.26 5.04 -4.66
N VAL A 33 -7.05 4.53 -5.60
CA VAL A 33 -7.93 3.38 -5.40
C VAL A 33 -7.64 2.34 -6.47
N ALA A 34 -7.40 1.11 -6.04
CA ALA A 34 -7.32 -0.06 -6.93
C ALA A 34 -8.29 -1.15 -6.47
N VAL A 35 -8.95 -1.80 -7.43
CA VAL A 35 -9.82 -2.95 -7.21
C VAL A 35 -9.39 -4.08 -8.12
N LEU A 36 -9.19 -5.27 -7.55
CA LEU A 36 -8.86 -6.50 -8.27
C LEU A 36 -9.89 -7.57 -7.97
N LEU A 37 -10.42 -8.19 -9.02
CA LEU A 37 -11.44 -9.24 -8.93
C LEU A 37 -11.02 -10.42 -9.80
N ILE A 38 -11.26 -11.62 -9.28
CA ILE A 38 -11.17 -12.87 -10.04
C ILE A 38 -12.55 -13.49 -10.02
N SER A 39 -13.18 -13.68 -11.18
CA SER A 39 -14.49 -14.32 -11.25
C SER A 39 -14.41 -15.79 -10.84
N PRO A 40 -15.55 -16.45 -10.52
CA PRO A 40 -15.58 -17.89 -10.30
C PRO A 40 -15.04 -18.72 -11.49
N SER A 41 -15.04 -18.16 -12.70
CA SER A 41 -14.43 -18.75 -13.89
C SER A 41 -12.92 -18.50 -14.03
N GLY A 42 -12.28 -17.88 -13.04
CA GLY A 42 -10.86 -17.56 -13.04
C GLY A 42 -10.47 -16.33 -13.87
N LYS A 43 -11.44 -15.60 -14.43
CA LYS A 43 -11.15 -14.43 -15.28
C LYS A 43 -10.83 -13.20 -14.42
N PRO A 44 -9.69 -12.54 -14.62
CA PRO A 44 -9.35 -11.32 -13.89
C PRO A 44 -10.10 -10.10 -14.42
N TYR A 45 -10.40 -9.17 -13.53
CA TYR A 45 -10.91 -7.83 -13.82
C TYR A 45 -10.27 -6.84 -12.85
N SER A 46 -9.94 -5.65 -13.34
CA SER A 46 -9.30 -4.61 -12.55
C SER A 46 -9.90 -3.24 -12.81
N TYR A 47 -9.75 -2.37 -11.82
CA TYR A 47 -9.95 -0.93 -11.90
C TYR A 47 -8.81 -0.25 -11.12
N GLY A 48 -8.30 0.86 -11.63
CA GLY A 48 -7.37 1.74 -10.95
C GLY A 48 -7.79 3.20 -11.15
N SER A 49 -7.58 4.05 -10.15
CA SER A 49 -7.84 5.49 -10.25
C SER A 49 -6.98 6.18 -11.30
N THR A 50 -5.73 5.73 -11.49
CA THR A 50 -4.87 6.07 -12.64
C THR A 50 -4.66 4.84 -13.53
N SER A 51 -3.88 3.89 -13.04
CA SER A 51 -3.74 2.52 -13.55
C SER A 51 -3.59 1.58 -12.34
N ILE A 52 -3.96 0.30 -12.47
CA ILE A 52 -3.83 -0.62 -11.34
C ILE A 52 -2.35 -0.88 -11.00
N GLU A 53 -1.49 -0.85 -12.02
CA GLU A 53 -0.04 -1.00 -11.90
C GLU A 53 0.57 0.12 -11.06
N GLU A 54 0.25 1.39 -11.37
CA GLU A 54 0.74 2.55 -10.61
C GLU A 54 0.31 2.54 -9.15
N VAL A 55 -0.96 2.22 -8.88
CA VAL A 55 -1.46 2.18 -7.49
C VAL A 55 -0.77 1.06 -6.70
N ILE A 56 -0.51 -0.10 -7.33
CA ILE A 56 0.22 -1.21 -6.70
C ILE A 56 1.68 -0.85 -6.45
N GLU A 57 2.36 -0.23 -7.41
CA GLU A 57 3.74 0.26 -7.28
C GLU A 57 3.86 1.22 -6.08
N LYS A 58 3.01 2.24 -6.05
CA LYS A 58 2.96 3.23 -4.96
C LYS A 58 2.70 2.59 -3.60
N TYR A 59 1.79 1.62 -3.53
CA TYR A 59 1.55 0.87 -2.29
C TYR A 59 2.79 0.12 -1.81
N ARG A 60 3.51 -0.56 -2.74
CA ARG A 60 4.73 -1.31 -2.41
C ARG A 60 5.84 -0.40 -1.90
N GLU A 61 6.04 0.74 -2.55
CA GLU A 61 7.01 1.76 -2.13
C GLU A 61 6.72 2.26 -0.72
N LEU A 62 5.48 2.68 -0.43
CA LEU A 62 5.10 3.17 0.90
C LEU A 62 5.26 2.10 1.98
N LYS A 63 4.88 0.85 1.70
CA LYS A 63 5.05 -0.26 2.65
C LYS A 63 6.52 -0.65 2.88
N SER A 64 7.39 -0.41 1.91
CA SER A 64 8.83 -0.64 2.08
C SER A 64 9.47 0.39 3.03
N VAL A 65 9.00 1.63 2.98
CA VAL A 65 9.44 2.72 3.88
C VAL A 65 9.00 2.46 5.33
N ASP A 66 7.78 1.95 5.54
CA ASP A 66 7.31 1.63 6.91
C ASP A 66 8.20 0.58 7.60
N ARG A 67 8.68 -0.44 6.88
CA ARG A 67 9.56 -1.48 7.45
C ARG A 67 10.98 -1.00 7.81
N GLN A 68 11.44 0.11 7.23
CA GLN A 68 12.75 0.68 7.60
C GLN A 68 12.68 1.52 8.89
N ARG A 69 11.49 2.02 9.28
CA ARG A 69 11.33 2.79 10.52
C ARG A 69 11.42 1.93 11.78
N ASP A 70 11.19 0.62 11.69
CA ASP A 70 11.34 -0.30 12.82
C ASP A 70 12.82 -0.61 13.17
N HIS A 71 13.78 -0.22 12.32
CA HIS A 71 15.21 -0.48 12.52
C HIS A 71 16.05 0.76 12.87
N ALA A 72 15.43 1.92 13.07
CA ALA A 72 16.11 3.17 13.38
C ALA A 72 15.93 3.60 14.85
N ASP A 73 16.26 2.71 15.80
CA ASP A 73 16.54 3.10 17.20
C ASP A 73 17.70 2.28 17.79
N VAL A 74 18.84 2.28 17.11
CA VAL A 74 20.13 2.08 17.78
C VAL A 74 20.88 3.39 17.60
N GLY A 75 20.67 4.28 18.57
CA GLY A 75 21.38 5.54 18.67
C GLY A 75 22.88 5.33 18.62
N LYS A 76 23.53 5.97 17.65
CA LYS A 76 24.96 6.25 17.71
C LYS A 76 25.17 7.34 18.76
N SER A 77 25.38 6.97 20.02
CA SER A 77 25.99 7.88 20.99
C SER A 77 27.50 7.87 20.78
N GLY A 78 27.95 8.68 19.81
CA GLY A 78 29.30 9.19 19.83
C GLY A 78 29.25 10.60 20.40
N ASP A 79 29.88 10.82 21.55
CA ASP A 79 30.28 12.17 21.98
C ASP A 79 31.72 12.14 22.48
N HIS A 80 32.41 13.22 22.11
CA HIS A 80 33.85 13.39 22.09
C HIS A 80 34.27 14.39 23.18
N ALA A 81 35.38 14.07 23.86
CA ALA A 81 36.28 14.92 24.66
C ALA A 81 35.78 15.54 25.98
N ASP A 82 36.55 15.34 27.07
CA ASP A 82 37.14 16.47 27.80
C ASP A 82 38.35 16.05 28.67
N VAL A 83 39.23 17.02 28.86
CA VAL A 83 40.59 17.04 29.40
C VAL A 83 40.62 17.00 30.95
N GLY A 84 41.67 16.41 31.54
CA GLY A 84 41.94 16.59 32.97
C GLY A 84 43.31 16.09 33.42
N LYS A 85 44.25 17.04 33.56
CA LYS A 85 45.63 16.89 34.09
C LYS A 85 45.68 16.29 35.50
N SER A 86 46.72 15.51 35.79
CA SER A 86 47.45 15.36 37.07
C SER A 86 48.59 14.37 36.77
N GLY A 87 49.87 14.59 37.01
CA GLY A 87 50.56 15.29 38.08
C GLY A 87 51.61 14.32 38.63
N ASP A 88 52.87 14.77 38.67
CA ASP A 88 53.95 14.37 39.59
C ASP A 88 54.44 12.90 39.64
N GLN A 89 55.65 12.63 39.13
CA GLN A 89 56.93 12.53 39.87
C GLN A 89 57.18 11.18 40.56
N CYS A 90 57.95 10.31 39.90
CA CYS A 90 59.24 9.72 40.34
C CYS A 90 59.68 8.66 39.32
#